data_AF-A0A944XJA5-F1
#
_entry.id   AF-A0A944XJA5-F1
#
_cell.length_a   1.000
_cell.length_b   1.000
_cell.length_c   1.000
_cell.angle_alpha   90.00
_cell.angle_beta   90.00
_cell.angle_gamma   90.00
#
_symmetry.space_group_name_H-M   'P 1'
#
loop_
_entity.id
_entity.type
_entity.pdbx_description
1 polymer ?
#
loop_
_entity_poly.entity_id
_entity_poly.type
_entity_poly.pdbx_seq_one_letter_code
_entity_poly.pdbx_strand_id
1 'polypeptide(L)'
;MTAQNDESSTNLITRVLTTLRGGTAPVLPSRVREDVARQQDRSEQIISVVQIMIVLLFGGLFLVATGPVGVDGGELAFELTPWALGGYLVFSVMRFAASCKTRLPGWFLTLSVIADMALLMVLIWSFHRTYQQPPSFYLKAPTLLYVFIFIALRALRFDARYVLLAGFTAIAGWSILVLYAAAFETGEMTLTRNYVEYMTGNTILLGAELDKLITIAIVTAVLAAAVLRARQTLFTAV
;
A
#
# COMPACT_ATOMS: atom_id res chain seq x y z
N MET A 1 26.60 27.32 -20.47
CA MET A 1 26.78 26.36 -19.35
C MET A 1 25.46 25.81 -18.80
N THR A 2 24.31 26.04 -19.44
CA THR A 2 22.97 25.59 -18.99
C THR A 2 22.37 24.46 -19.84
N ALA A 3 22.85 24.23 -21.08
CA ALA A 3 22.29 23.21 -21.97
C ALA A 3 22.77 21.77 -21.69
N GLN A 4 23.95 21.59 -21.07
CA GLN A 4 24.54 20.26 -20.88
C GLN A 4 24.00 19.51 -19.65
N ASN A 5 23.36 20.21 -18.70
CA ASN A 5 22.72 19.59 -17.53
C ASN A 5 21.33 19.00 -17.85
N ASP A 6 20.66 19.50 -18.88
CA ASP A 6 19.30 19.09 -19.23
C ASP A 6 19.27 17.76 -20.01
N GLU A 7 20.26 17.54 -20.88
CA GLU A 7 20.46 16.26 -21.59
C GLU A 7 20.87 15.12 -20.64
N SER A 8 21.68 15.40 -19.61
CA SER A 8 22.12 14.40 -18.63
C SER A 8 20.94 13.91 -17.79
N SER A 9 20.10 14.82 -17.31
CA SER A 9 18.92 14.53 -16.49
C SER A 9 17.85 13.77 -17.30
N THR A 10 17.62 14.17 -18.55
CA THR A 10 16.68 13.50 -19.47
C THR A 10 17.14 12.07 -19.79
N ASN A 11 18.43 11.86 -20.02
CA ASN A 11 18.99 10.52 -20.25
C ASN A 11 18.91 9.62 -19.01
N LEU A 12 19.06 10.18 -17.81
CA LEU A 12 18.99 9.43 -16.55
C LEU A 12 17.56 9.00 -16.25
N ILE A 13 16.58 9.89 -16.41
CA ILE A 13 15.14 9.57 -16.28
C ILE A 13 14.72 8.54 -17.34
N THR A 14 15.17 8.70 -18.58
CA THR A 14 14.86 7.75 -19.66
C THR A 14 15.50 6.38 -19.43
N ARG A 15 16.72 6.31 -18.89
CA ARG A 15 17.38 5.06 -18.48
C ARG A 15 16.68 4.39 -17.29
N VAL A 16 16.25 5.17 -16.29
CA VAL A 16 15.48 4.65 -15.16
C VAL A 16 14.13 4.12 -15.63
N LEU A 17 13.43 4.85 -16.50
CA LEU A 17 12.14 4.44 -17.07
C LEU A 17 12.26 3.22 -17.99
N THR A 18 13.30 3.11 -18.82
CA THR A 18 13.55 1.93 -19.66
C THR A 18 13.99 0.71 -18.84
N THR A 19 14.70 0.91 -17.74
CA THR A 19 15.02 -0.14 -16.77
C THR A 19 13.77 -0.61 -16.01
N LEU A 20 12.87 0.32 -15.66
CA LEU A 20 11.56 0.02 -15.06
C LEU A 20 10.62 -0.71 -16.04
N ARG A 21 10.70 -0.41 -17.34
CA ARG A 21 9.85 -1.00 -18.38
C ARG A 21 10.27 -2.41 -18.81
N GLY A 22 11.35 -2.95 -18.25
CA GLY A 22 11.85 -4.27 -18.61
C GLY A 22 12.42 -4.29 -20.02
N GLY A 23 13.59 -3.66 -20.21
CA GLY A 23 14.41 -3.92 -21.39
C GLY A 23 14.54 -5.44 -21.62
N THR A 24 14.38 -5.85 -22.87
CA THR A 24 14.37 -7.24 -23.35
C THR A 24 15.37 -8.09 -22.58
N ALA A 25 14.86 -8.87 -21.62
CA ALA A 25 15.69 -9.75 -20.83
C ALA A 25 16.45 -10.66 -21.80
N PRO A 26 17.78 -10.79 -21.67
CA PRO A 26 18.51 -11.81 -22.41
C PRO A 26 17.78 -13.14 -22.21
N VAL A 27 17.65 -13.94 -23.27
CA VAL A 27 16.93 -15.22 -23.21
C VAL A 27 17.68 -16.11 -22.21
N LEU A 28 17.24 -16.06 -20.95
CA LEU A 28 17.87 -16.78 -19.86
C LEU A 28 17.78 -18.28 -20.15
N PRO A 29 18.88 -19.04 -19.99
CA PRO A 29 18.88 -20.49 -20.08
C PRO A 29 17.76 -21.09 -19.22
N SER A 30 17.12 -22.15 -19.70
CA SER A 30 15.95 -22.77 -19.05
C SER A 30 16.17 -23.09 -17.56
N ARG A 31 17.39 -23.52 -17.19
CA ARG A 31 17.78 -23.79 -15.79
C ARG A 31 17.68 -22.55 -14.88
N VAL A 32 18.20 -21.41 -15.34
CA VAL A 32 18.16 -20.14 -14.57
C VAL A 32 16.72 -19.63 -14.44
N ARG A 33 15.88 -19.88 -15.46
CA ARG A 33 14.45 -19.53 -15.42
C ARG A 33 13.69 -20.34 -14.37
N GLU A 34 13.98 -21.64 -14.24
CA GLU A 34 13.40 -22.51 -13.22
C GLU A 34 13.84 -22.14 -11.81
N ASP A 35 15.11 -21.74 -11.62
CA ASP A 35 15.63 -21.28 -10.33
C ASP A 35 15.00 -19.97 -9.87
N VAL A 36 14.89 -18.98 -10.76
CA VAL A 36 14.17 -17.72 -10.47
C VAL A 36 12.71 -18.01 -10.13
N ALA A 37 12.06 -18.91 -10.87
CA ALA A 37 10.68 -19.29 -10.64
C ALA A 37 10.48 -19.98 -9.27
N ARG A 38 11.44 -20.81 -8.82
CA ARG A 38 11.41 -21.40 -7.46
C ARG A 38 11.59 -20.35 -6.37
N GLN A 39 12.47 -19.36 -6.59
CA GLN A 39 12.72 -18.30 -5.63
C GLN A 39 11.53 -17.34 -5.48
N GLN A 40 10.79 -17.09 -6.56
CA GLN A 40 9.54 -16.32 -6.53
C GLN A 40 8.45 -17.03 -5.71
N ASP A 41 8.25 -18.34 -5.89
CA ASP A 41 7.27 -19.10 -5.10
C ASP A 41 7.59 -19.05 -3.59
N ARG A 42 8.87 -19.20 -3.23
CA ARG A 42 9.31 -19.11 -1.83
C ARG A 42 9.07 -17.71 -1.26
N SER A 43 9.30 -16.67 -2.06
CA SER A 43 9.03 -15.29 -1.66
C SER A 43 7.53 -15.04 -1.43
N GLU A 44 6.66 -15.65 -2.24
CA GLU A 44 5.20 -15.56 -2.05
C GLU A 44 4.72 -16.21 -0.75
N GLN A 45 5.32 -17.35 -0.37
CA GLN A 45 5.06 -17.99 0.91
C GLN A 45 5.50 -17.11 2.08
N ILE A 46 6.70 -16.54 2.02
CA ILE A 46 7.22 -15.62 3.04
C ILE A 46 6.28 -14.41 3.18
N ILE A 47 5.88 -13.79 2.07
CA ILE A 47 4.95 -12.65 2.09
C ILE A 47 3.63 -13.04 2.77
N SER A 48 3.08 -14.19 2.42
CA SER A 48 1.79 -14.66 2.97
C SER A 48 1.89 -14.94 4.48
N VAL A 49 2.99 -15.56 4.94
CA VAL A 49 3.25 -15.81 6.36
C VAL A 49 3.42 -14.50 7.13
N VAL A 50 4.22 -13.57 6.60
CA VAL A 50 4.43 -12.25 7.24
C VAL A 50 3.11 -11.47 7.30
N GLN A 51 2.30 -11.53 6.25
CA GLN A 51 0.98 -10.91 6.22
C GLN A 51 0.07 -11.50 7.30
N ILE A 52 0.01 -12.83 7.46
CA ILE A 52 -0.72 -13.47 8.56
C ILE A 52 -0.19 -13.02 9.92
N MET A 53 1.14 -12.98 10.13
CA MET A 53 1.73 -12.53 11.39
C MET A 53 1.35 -11.09 11.72
N ILE A 54 1.35 -10.19 10.74
CA ILE A 54 0.94 -8.80 10.92
C ILE A 54 -0.54 -8.71 11.31
N VAL A 55 -1.40 -9.51 10.66
CA VAL A 55 -2.84 -9.55 11.00
C VAL A 55 -3.08 -10.11 12.39
N LEU A 56 -2.39 -11.18 12.77
CA LEU A 56 -2.48 -11.75 14.11
C LEU A 56 -1.95 -10.78 15.16
N LEU A 57 -0.88 -10.04 14.86
CA LEU A 57 -0.35 -9.00 15.75
C LEU A 57 -1.37 -7.89 15.93
N PHE A 58 -1.91 -7.31 14.85
CA PHE A 58 -2.92 -6.26 14.94
C PHE A 58 -4.24 -6.74 15.55
N GLY A 59 -4.65 -7.98 15.27
CA GLY A 59 -5.82 -8.60 15.89
C GLY A 59 -5.63 -8.86 17.37
N GLY A 60 -4.45 -9.34 17.78
CA GLY A 60 -4.09 -9.48 19.17
C GLY A 60 -4.09 -8.12 19.88
N LEU A 61 -3.46 -7.10 19.28
CA LEU A 61 -3.49 -5.74 19.80
C LEU A 61 -4.91 -5.19 19.89
N PHE A 62 -5.76 -5.42 18.89
CA PHE A 62 -7.16 -4.98 18.90
C PHE A 62 -7.97 -5.65 20.02
N LEU A 63 -7.79 -6.97 20.24
CA LEU A 63 -8.45 -7.70 21.32
C LEU A 63 -7.95 -7.28 22.71
N VAL A 64 -6.65 -7.04 22.86
CA VAL A 64 -6.04 -6.58 24.11
C VAL A 64 -6.38 -5.12 24.40
N ALA A 65 -6.41 -4.28 23.37
CA ALA A 65 -6.72 -2.87 23.51
C ALA A 65 -8.18 -2.64 23.90
N THR A 66 -9.09 -3.58 23.60
CA THR A 66 -10.56 -3.39 23.70
C THR A 66 -10.95 -2.01 23.17
N GLY A 67 -11.21 -1.92 21.85
CA GLY A 67 -11.67 -0.68 21.20
C GLY A 67 -12.74 0.04 22.03
N PRO A 68 -12.85 1.38 21.97
CA PRO A 68 -13.57 2.20 22.95
C PRO A 68 -14.93 1.59 23.32
N VAL A 69 -14.93 0.80 24.39
CA VAL A 69 -16.15 0.36 25.06
C VAL A 69 -16.49 1.51 25.97
N GLY A 70 -17.40 2.33 25.49
CA GLY A 70 -18.03 3.38 26.27
C GLY A 70 -18.70 4.39 25.34
N VAL A 71 -19.95 4.80 25.53
CA VAL A 71 -20.90 4.63 26.62
C VAL A 71 -22.26 5.06 26.01
N ASP A 72 -23.34 4.39 26.41
CA ASP A 72 -24.77 4.72 26.19
C ASP A 72 -25.46 4.30 24.87
N GLY A 73 -26.29 3.24 25.00
CA GLY A 73 -27.58 3.20 24.33
C GLY A 73 -27.63 2.62 22.91
N GLY A 74 -27.76 1.30 22.82
CA GLY A 74 -28.76 0.69 21.93
C GLY A 74 -28.59 0.75 20.41
N GLU A 75 -27.57 1.41 19.86
CA GLU A 75 -27.33 1.37 18.41
C GLU A 75 -26.00 0.68 18.12
N LEU A 76 -26.04 -0.37 17.31
CA LEU A 76 -24.86 -1.03 16.74
C LEU A 76 -24.08 0.01 15.92
N ALA A 77 -23.14 0.72 16.55
CA ALA A 77 -22.12 1.46 15.83
C ALA A 77 -21.48 0.47 14.86
N PHE A 78 -21.55 0.75 13.56
CA PHE A 78 -21.04 -0.13 12.53
C PHE A 78 -19.52 -0.20 12.63
N GLU A 79 -19.02 -1.11 13.46
CA GLU A 79 -17.60 -1.33 13.65
C GLU A 79 -17.12 -2.22 12.50
N LEU A 80 -16.75 -1.59 11.38
CA LEU A 80 -16.23 -2.33 10.21
C LEU A 80 -14.85 -2.95 10.52
N THR A 81 -14.18 -2.50 11.58
CA THR A 81 -12.82 -2.92 11.95
C THR A 81 -12.69 -4.44 12.22
N PRO A 82 -13.48 -5.07 13.12
CA PRO A 82 -13.48 -6.53 13.29
C PRO A 82 -13.74 -7.30 11.99
N TRP A 83 -14.69 -6.82 11.17
CA TRP A 83 -15.05 -7.46 9.91
C TRP A 83 -13.95 -7.34 8.86
N ALA A 84 -13.33 -6.17 8.76
CA ALA A 84 -12.20 -5.93 7.88
C ALA A 84 -11.03 -6.82 8.28
N LEU A 85 -10.72 -6.91 9.58
CA LEU A 85 -9.60 -7.72 10.07
C LEU A 85 -9.87 -9.22 9.92
N GLY A 86 -11.08 -9.69 10.24
CA GLY A 86 -11.48 -11.08 10.05
C GLY A 86 -11.52 -11.48 8.58
N GLY A 87 -12.10 -10.65 7.72
CA GLY A 87 -12.09 -10.84 6.27
C GLY A 87 -10.68 -10.86 5.71
N TYR A 88 -9.81 -9.96 6.19
CA TYR A 88 -8.41 -9.94 5.79
C TYR A 88 -7.64 -11.18 6.23
N LEU A 89 -7.90 -11.68 7.44
CA LEU A 89 -7.30 -12.90 7.96
C LEU A 89 -7.72 -14.11 7.09
N VAL A 90 -9.01 -14.25 6.81
CA VAL A 90 -9.55 -15.31 5.95
C VAL A 90 -8.91 -15.24 4.56
N PHE A 91 -8.86 -14.05 3.97
CA PHE A 91 -8.22 -13.83 2.68
C PHE A 91 -6.73 -14.19 2.69
N SER A 92 -6.01 -13.79 3.73
CA SER A 92 -4.57 -14.07 3.88
C SER A 92 -4.29 -15.57 4.07
N VAL A 93 -5.11 -16.27 4.85
CA VAL A 93 -5.02 -17.72 5.05
C VAL A 93 -5.37 -18.47 3.76
N MET A 94 -6.42 -18.06 3.05
CA MET A 94 -6.79 -18.63 1.76
C MET A 94 -5.66 -18.48 0.75
N ARG A 95 -5.06 -17.29 0.68
CA ARG A 95 -3.90 -17.02 -0.19
C ARG A 95 -2.70 -17.88 0.17
N PHE A 96 -2.39 -18.02 1.46
CA PHE A 96 -1.31 -18.88 1.93
C PHE A 96 -1.56 -20.35 1.55
N ALA A 97 -2.75 -20.87 1.82
CA ALA A 97 -3.13 -22.24 1.46
C ALA A 97 -3.04 -22.50 -0.06
N ALA A 98 -3.45 -21.52 -0.87
CA ALA A 98 -3.33 -21.59 -2.33
C ALA A 98 -1.85 -21.55 -2.80
N SER A 99 -1.01 -20.75 -2.14
CA SER A 99 0.45 -20.68 -2.40
C SER A 99 1.18 -21.97 -2.02
N CYS A 100 0.71 -22.70 -1.02
CA CYS A 100 1.27 -24.02 -0.67
C CYS A 100 0.88 -25.13 -1.67
N LYS A 101 -0.28 -25.01 -2.32
CA LYS A 101 -0.82 -26.07 -3.20
C LYS A 101 -0.49 -25.86 -4.68
N THR A 102 -0.34 -24.61 -5.11
CA THR A 102 -0.22 -24.25 -6.53
C THR A 102 0.63 -23.00 -6.72
N ARG A 103 1.31 -22.90 -7.86
CA ARG A 103 1.89 -21.63 -8.30
C ARG A 103 0.77 -20.65 -8.58
N LEU A 104 0.72 -19.54 -7.85
CA LEU A 104 -0.33 -18.55 -7.99
C LEU A 104 -0.17 -17.83 -9.34
N PRO A 105 -1.22 -17.77 -10.17
CA PRO A 105 -1.13 -17.08 -11.45
C PRO A 105 -0.98 -15.57 -11.24
N GLY A 106 -0.23 -14.92 -12.12
CA GLY A 106 0.11 -13.50 -11.98
C GLY A 106 -1.09 -12.56 -11.81
N TRP A 107 -2.24 -12.88 -12.43
CA TRP A 107 -3.48 -12.11 -12.33
C TRP A 107 -4.08 -12.14 -10.91
N PHE A 108 -4.01 -13.30 -10.23
CA PHE A 108 -4.54 -13.45 -8.87
C PHE A 108 -3.75 -12.58 -7.89
N LEU A 109 -2.46 -12.45 -8.14
CA LEU A 109 -1.57 -11.66 -7.30
C LEU A 109 -1.74 -10.16 -7.52
N THR A 110 -1.98 -9.74 -8.77
CA THR A 110 -2.40 -8.37 -9.09
C THR A 110 -3.71 -8.04 -8.37
N LEU A 111 -4.72 -8.89 -8.49
CA LEU A 111 -6.02 -8.70 -7.83
C LEU A 111 -5.85 -8.60 -6.32
N SER A 112 -5.01 -9.45 -5.74
CA SER A 112 -4.76 -9.41 -4.31
C SER A 112 -4.03 -8.16 -3.85
N VAL A 113 -3.12 -7.59 -4.64
CA VAL A 113 -2.50 -6.29 -4.30
C VAL A 113 -3.56 -5.19 -4.24
N ILE A 114 -4.46 -5.17 -5.23
CA ILE A 114 -5.57 -4.22 -5.28
C ILE A 114 -6.50 -4.43 -4.09
N ALA A 115 -6.84 -5.69 -3.77
CA ALA A 115 -7.71 -6.04 -2.66
C ALA A 115 -7.13 -5.62 -1.30
N ASP A 116 -5.83 -5.86 -1.06
CA ASP A 116 -5.15 -5.46 0.18
C ASP A 116 -5.21 -3.94 0.38
N MET A 117 -5.00 -3.16 -0.69
CA MET A 117 -5.10 -1.70 -0.64
C MET A 117 -6.54 -1.22 -0.50
N ALA A 118 -7.49 -1.79 -1.25
CA ALA A 118 -8.90 -1.45 -1.16
C ALA A 118 -9.44 -1.69 0.24
N LEU A 119 -9.07 -2.81 0.86
CA LEU A 119 -9.46 -3.12 2.22
C LEU A 119 -8.93 -2.09 3.22
N LEU A 120 -7.67 -1.67 3.08
CA LEU A 120 -7.10 -0.62 3.92
C LEU A 120 -7.83 0.72 3.73
N MET A 121 -8.14 1.10 2.49
CA MET A 121 -8.85 2.35 2.20
C MET A 121 -10.28 2.33 2.75
N VAL A 122 -10.99 1.21 2.60
CA VAL A 122 -12.34 1.02 3.17
C VAL A 122 -12.29 1.04 4.69
N LEU A 123 -11.26 0.44 5.31
CA LEU A 123 -11.06 0.50 6.76
C LEU A 123 -10.85 1.95 7.24
N ILE A 124 -9.96 2.70 6.58
CA ILE A 124 -9.74 4.12 6.92
C ILE A 124 -11.02 4.93 6.75
N TRP A 125 -11.73 4.73 5.63
CA TRP A 125 -13.02 5.36 5.38
C TRP A 125 -14.05 4.99 6.45
N SER A 126 -14.04 3.77 7.00
CA SER A 126 -15.01 3.37 8.02
C SER A 126 -14.89 4.17 9.32
N PHE A 127 -13.76 4.83 9.59
CA PHE A 127 -13.56 5.57 10.84
C PHE A 127 -14.52 6.74 10.99
N HIS A 128 -14.79 7.53 9.94
CA HIS A 128 -15.74 8.65 10.09
C HIS A 128 -17.16 8.14 10.41
N ARG A 129 -17.54 6.98 9.86
CA ARG A 129 -18.82 6.32 10.18
C ARG A 129 -18.83 5.72 11.58
N THR A 130 -17.74 5.10 12.00
CA THR A 130 -17.63 4.45 13.32
C THR A 130 -17.68 5.50 14.43
N TYR A 131 -16.96 6.61 14.27
CA TYR A 131 -16.85 7.67 15.26
C TYR A 131 -17.86 8.82 15.08
N GLN A 132 -18.79 8.70 14.12
CA GLN A 132 -19.79 9.74 13.80
C GLN A 132 -19.15 11.13 13.60
N GLN A 133 -17.98 11.16 12.96
CA GLN A 133 -17.22 12.37 12.68
C GLN A 133 -17.36 12.75 11.20
N PRO A 134 -17.04 14.00 10.80
CA PRO A 134 -16.98 14.35 9.39
C PRO A 134 -15.82 13.62 8.67
N PRO A 135 -15.89 13.49 7.33
CA PRO A 135 -14.87 12.81 6.54
C PRO A 135 -13.42 13.31 6.74
N SER A 136 -13.20 14.61 7.00
CA SER A 136 -11.86 15.15 7.28
C SER A 136 -11.13 14.47 8.46
N PHE A 137 -11.87 13.83 9.38
CA PHE A 137 -11.33 13.13 10.54
C PHE A 137 -10.39 11.99 10.17
N TYR A 138 -10.78 11.11 9.24
CA TYR A 138 -9.96 9.93 8.92
C TYR A 138 -8.66 10.27 8.20
N LEU A 139 -8.55 11.47 7.60
CA LEU A 139 -7.33 11.91 6.92
C LEU A 139 -6.14 12.04 7.89
N LYS A 140 -6.42 12.18 9.18
CA LYS A 140 -5.42 12.27 10.26
C LYS A 140 -5.12 10.92 10.90
N ALA A 141 -5.81 9.85 10.48
CA ALA A 141 -5.65 8.55 11.09
C ALA A 141 -4.23 7.98 10.84
N PRO A 142 -3.54 7.47 11.88
CA PRO A 142 -2.22 6.86 11.74
C PRO A 142 -2.24 5.58 10.88
N THR A 143 -3.42 4.97 10.68
CA THR A 143 -3.63 3.77 9.87
C THR A 143 -3.16 3.91 8.42
N LEU A 144 -3.06 5.14 7.89
CA LEU A 144 -2.44 5.40 6.57
C LEU A 144 -1.02 4.83 6.49
N LEU A 145 -0.26 4.82 7.59
CA LEU A 145 1.11 4.30 7.62
C LEU A 145 1.20 2.83 7.19
N TYR A 146 0.10 2.08 7.27
CA TYR A 146 0.07 0.67 6.87
C TYR A 146 0.18 0.48 5.34
N VAL A 147 -0.08 1.53 4.55
CA VAL A 147 0.22 1.55 3.11
C VAL A 147 1.69 1.21 2.87
N PHE A 148 2.60 1.79 3.66
CA PHE A 148 4.04 1.55 3.52
C PHE A 148 4.41 0.12 3.85
N ILE A 149 3.74 -0.50 4.84
CA ILE A 149 3.92 -1.91 5.17
C ILE A 149 3.57 -2.76 3.94
N PHE A 150 2.41 -2.53 3.31
CA PHE A 150 2.02 -3.31 2.13
C PHE A 150 2.95 -3.11 0.94
N ILE A 151 3.41 -1.89 0.68
CA ILE A 151 4.39 -1.62 -0.39
C ILE A 151 5.71 -2.35 -0.10
N ALA A 152 6.21 -2.26 1.14
CA ALA A 152 7.43 -2.93 1.57
C ALA A 152 7.31 -4.46 1.44
N LEU A 153 6.18 -5.05 1.83
CA LEU A 153 5.92 -6.47 1.64
C LEU A 153 5.96 -6.89 0.17
N ARG A 154 5.54 -6.03 -0.76
CA ARG A 154 5.67 -6.33 -2.20
C ARG A 154 7.10 -6.30 -2.70
N ALA A 155 7.99 -5.57 -2.03
CA ALA A 155 9.40 -5.56 -2.39
C ALA A 155 10.07 -6.93 -2.16
N LEU A 156 9.61 -7.72 -1.19
CA LEU A 156 10.11 -9.08 -0.94
C LEU A 156 9.90 -10.04 -2.12
N ARG A 157 8.98 -9.74 -3.05
CA ARG A 157 8.69 -10.63 -4.19
C ARG A 157 9.78 -10.63 -5.26
N PHE A 158 10.81 -9.77 -5.14
CA PHE A 158 11.84 -9.56 -6.15
C PHE A 158 11.29 -9.17 -7.53
N ASP A 159 10.13 -8.50 -7.54
CA ASP A 159 9.45 -8.10 -8.76
C ASP A 159 8.85 -6.70 -8.62
N ALA A 160 9.53 -5.73 -9.24
CA ALA A 160 9.22 -4.30 -9.12
C ALA A 160 7.81 -3.95 -9.61
N ARG A 161 7.20 -4.74 -10.52
CA ARG A 161 5.86 -4.46 -11.04
C ARG A 161 4.80 -4.47 -9.93
N TYR A 162 4.94 -5.36 -8.94
CA TYR A 162 3.99 -5.46 -7.84
C TYR A 162 4.20 -4.37 -6.79
N VAL A 163 5.43 -3.86 -6.64
CA VAL A 163 5.72 -2.69 -5.81
C VAL A 163 5.07 -1.45 -6.42
N LEU A 164 5.26 -1.22 -7.73
CA LEU A 164 4.66 -0.10 -8.46
C LEU A 164 3.12 -0.18 -8.45
N LEU A 165 2.56 -1.38 -8.64
CA LEU A 165 1.12 -1.59 -8.55
C LEU A 165 0.57 -1.23 -7.16
N ALA A 166 1.26 -1.66 -6.09
CA ALA A 166 0.88 -1.33 -4.72
C ALA A 166 0.92 0.18 -4.46
N GLY A 167 1.98 0.86 -4.89
CA GLY A 167 2.09 2.31 -4.76
C GLY A 167 1.03 3.08 -5.56
N PHE A 168 0.78 2.67 -6.82
CA PHE A 168 -0.25 3.29 -7.65
C PHE A 168 -1.66 3.12 -7.07
N THR A 169 -2.00 1.91 -6.63
CA THR A 169 -3.30 1.63 -5.99
C THR A 169 -3.45 2.37 -4.66
N ALA A 170 -2.36 2.55 -3.90
CA ALA A 170 -2.37 3.36 -2.70
C ALA A 170 -2.58 4.85 -2.98
N ILE A 171 -1.88 5.42 -3.97
CA ILE A 171 -2.04 6.82 -4.40
C ILE A 171 -3.46 7.06 -4.90
N ALA A 172 -3.97 6.18 -5.76
CA ALA A 172 -5.33 6.26 -6.27
C ALA A 172 -6.37 6.16 -5.14
N GLY A 173 -6.21 5.17 -4.24
CA GLY A 173 -7.09 4.98 -3.09
C GLY A 173 -7.11 6.18 -2.16
N TRP A 174 -5.93 6.70 -1.80
CA TRP A 174 -5.84 7.89 -0.95
C TRP A 174 -6.43 9.13 -1.63
N SER A 175 -6.16 9.31 -2.92
CA SER A 175 -6.71 10.44 -3.69
C SER A 175 -8.25 10.39 -3.73
N ILE A 176 -8.82 9.19 -3.91
CA ILE A 176 -10.28 8.99 -3.84
C ILE A 176 -10.83 9.35 -2.46
N LEU A 177 -10.15 8.96 -1.38
CA LEU A 177 -10.55 9.35 -0.03
C LEU A 177 -10.46 10.86 0.18
N VAL A 178 -9.36 11.51 -0.21
CA VAL A 178 -9.23 12.97 -0.12
C VAL A 178 -10.33 13.68 -0.90
N LEU A 179 -10.64 13.22 -2.11
CA LEU A 179 -11.74 13.76 -2.92
C LEU A 179 -13.10 13.52 -2.27
N TYR A 180 -13.31 12.34 -1.69
CA TYR A 180 -14.52 12.02 -0.94
C TYR A 180 -14.67 12.95 0.27
N ALA A 181 -13.60 13.18 1.04
CA ALA A 181 -13.64 14.13 2.15
C ALA A 181 -13.97 15.53 1.67
N ALA A 182 -13.31 16.01 0.62
CA ALA A 182 -13.57 17.34 0.06
C ALA A 182 -15.00 17.51 -0.47
N ALA A 183 -15.61 16.45 -1.03
CA ALA A 183 -16.95 16.49 -1.61
C ALA A 183 -18.09 16.33 -0.59
N PHE A 184 -17.85 15.61 0.51
CA PHE A 184 -18.88 15.25 1.49
C PHE A 184 -18.64 15.85 2.88
N GLU A 185 -17.71 16.79 3.00
CA GLU A 185 -17.50 17.53 4.26
C GLU A 185 -18.78 18.28 4.64
N THR A 186 -19.29 18.03 5.85
CA THR A 186 -20.53 18.63 6.33
C THR A 186 -20.18 19.87 7.15
N GLY A 187 -20.11 21.03 6.48
CA GLY A 187 -19.73 22.33 7.05
C GLY A 187 -19.40 23.34 5.94
N GLU A 188 -19.14 24.60 6.27
CA GLU A 188 -18.47 25.49 5.29
C GLU A 188 -17.16 24.81 4.87
N MET A 189 -16.82 24.81 3.57
CA MET A 189 -15.62 24.16 3.05
C MET A 189 -14.35 24.70 3.73
N THR A 190 -13.91 24.09 4.83
CA THR A 190 -12.77 24.55 5.63
C THR A 190 -11.45 24.02 5.06
N LEU A 191 -11.19 24.31 3.78
CA LEU A 191 -9.85 24.14 3.23
C LEU A 191 -8.94 25.15 3.94
N THR A 192 -8.16 24.69 4.90
CA THR A 192 -7.24 25.56 5.65
C THR A 192 -5.84 25.53 5.04
N ARG A 193 -5.12 26.66 5.18
CA ARG A 193 -3.66 26.73 4.98
C ARG A 193 -2.91 26.81 6.30
N ASN A 194 -3.63 26.84 7.42
CA ASN A 194 -3.08 26.95 8.76
C ASN A 194 -2.91 25.56 9.40
N TYR A 195 -1.68 25.21 9.72
CA TYR A 195 -1.36 23.92 10.33
C TYR A 195 -1.98 23.73 11.72
N VAL A 196 -2.07 24.80 12.52
CA VAL A 196 -2.67 24.73 13.87
C VAL A 196 -4.15 24.40 13.75
N GLU A 197 -4.85 25.03 12.82
CA GLU A 197 -6.27 24.79 12.55
C GLU A 197 -6.51 23.37 12.01
N TYR A 198 -5.60 22.88 11.16
CA TYR A 198 -5.61 21.48 10.71
C TYR A 198 -5.49 20.50 11.89
N MET A 199 -4.57 20.74 12.82
CA MET A 199 -4.33 19.81 13.93
C MET A 199 -5.42 19.86 15.01
N THR A 200 -6.15 20.96 15.13
CA THR A 200 -7.09 21.20 16.24
C THR A 200 -8.57 21.12 15.86
N GLY A 201 -8.91 21.21 14.57
CA GLY A 201 -10.29 21.17 14.09
C GLY A 201 -10.50 20.18 12.95
N ASN A 202 -11.75 19.98 12.52
CA ASN A 202 -12.13 19.10 11.41
C ASN A 202 -11.97 19.81 10.06
N THR A 203 -10.73 20.19 9.74
CA THR A 203 -10.37 20.91 8.51
C THR A 203 -9.43 20.09 7.63
N ILE A 204 -9.43 20.38 6.33
CA ILE A 204 -8.58 19.69 5.34
C ILE A 204 -7.43 20.62 4.99
N LEU A 205 -6.19 20.12 5.07
CA LEU A 205 -4.99 20.83 4.64
C LEU A 205 -4.40 20.12 3.42
N LEU A 206 -4.64 20.66 2.21
CA LEU A 206 -4.16 20.05 0.96
C LEU A 206 -2.65 19.80 0.96
N GLY A 207 -1.86 20.69 1.59
CA GLY A 207 -0.41 20.50 1.72
C GLY A 207 -0.03 19.21 2.45
N ALA A 208 -0.75 18.88 3.54
CA ALA A 208 -0.51 17.64 4.28
C ALA A 208 -0.94 16.39 3.48
N GLU A 209 -2.01 16.51 2.71
CA GLU A 209 -2.48 15.39 1.87
C GLU A 209 -1.56 15.14 0.67
N LEU A 210 -1.02 16.21 0.06
CA LEU A 210 -0.01 16.11 -1.00
C LEU A 210 1.31 15.54 -0.48
N ASP A 211 1.74 15.92 0.72
CA ASP A 211 2.96 15.39 1.34
C ASP A 211 2.91 13.86 1.52
N LYS A 212 1.75 13.34 1.96
CA LYS A 212 1.50 11.89 2.05
C LYS A 212 1.57 11.22 0.67
N LEU A 213 0.94 11.79 -0.35
CA LEU A 213 0.97 11.25 -1.72
C LEU A 213 2.39 11.22 -2.29
N ILE A 214 3.15 12.29 -2.12
CA ILE A 214 4.55 12.38 -2.54
C ILE A 214 5.39 11.34 -1.80
N THR A 215 5.19 11.19 -0.49
CA THR A 215 5.90 10.19 0.32
C THR A 215 5.61 8.78 -0.15
N ILE A 216 4.34 8.44 -0.42
CA ILE A 216 3.96 7.14 -0.99
C ILE A 216 4.66 6.92 -2.35
N ALA A 217 4.64 7.92 -3.23
CA ALA A 217 5.27 7.84 -4.54
C ALA A 217 6.79 7.61 -4.44
N ILE A 218 7.48 8.38 -3.60
CA ILE A 218 8.93 8.30 -3.41
C ILE A 218 9.31 6.96 -2.80
N VAL A 219 8.66 6.52 -1.72
CA VAL A 219 8.95 5.22 -1.09
C VAL A 219 8.73 4.08 -2.08
N THR A 220 7.64 4.14 -2.86
CA THR A 220 7.38 3.16 -3.92
C THR A 220 8.50 3.15 -4.96
N ALA A 221 8.93 4.31 -5.44
CA ALA A 221 9.99 4.42 -6.43
C ALA A 221 11.34 3.90 -5.91
N VAL A 222 11.69 4.24 -4.67
CA VAL A 222 12.92 3.77 -4.01
C VAL A 222 12.90 2.25 -3.86
N LEU A 223 11.81 1.67 -3.36
CA LEU A 223 11.69 0.21 -3.20
C LEU A 223 11.68 -0.50 -4.56
N ALA A 224 10.99 0.04 -5.57
CA ALA A 224 10.99 -0.51 -6.91
C ALA A 224 12.41 -0.49 -7.52
N ALA A 225 13.15 0.61 -7.36
CA ALA A 225 14.53 0.73 -7.80
C ALA A 225 15.47 -0.24 -7.05
N ALA A 226 15.29 -0.40 -5.73
CA ALA A 226 16.05 -1.34 -4.93
C ALA A 226 15.84 -2.80 -5.42
N VAL A 227 14.59 -3.17 -5.71
CA VAL A 227 14.25 -4.49 -6.26
C VAL A 227 14.86 -4.70 -7.64
N LEU A 228 14.79 -3.69 -8.52
CA LEU A 228 15.40 -3.76 -9.85
C LEU A 228 16.92 -3.97 -9.76
N ARG A 229 17.59 -3.21 -8.90
CA ARG A 229 19.03 -3.31 -8.68
C ARG A 229 19.41 -4.69 -8.12
N ALA A 230 18.69 -5.17 -7.10
CA ALA A 230 18.94 -6.49 -6.52
C ALA A 230 18.81 -7.60 -7.57
N ARG A 231 17.80 -7.52 -8.44
CA ARG A 231 17.58 -8.47 -9.53
C ARG A 231 18.69 -8.43 -10.58
N GLN A 232 19.20 -7.25 -10.94
CA GLN A 232 20.35 -7.11 -11.85
C GLN A 232 21.64 -7.71 -11.27
N THR A 233 21.91 -7.47 -9.98
CA THR A 233 23.08 -8.05 -9.30
C THR A 233 23.01 -9.57 -9.26
N LEU A 234 21.84 -10.16 -8.99
CA LEU A 234 21.63 -11.61 -9.04
C LEU A 234 21.90 -12.19 -10.45
N PHE A 235 21.48 -11.50 -11.50
CA PHE A 235 21.71 -11.96 -12.89
C PHE A 235 23.14 -11.80 -13.38
N THR A 236 23.94 -10.92 -12.78
CA THR A 236 25.36 -10.73 -13.16
C THR A 236 26.28 -11.67 -12.38
N ALA A 237 25.82 -12.17 -11.22
CA ALA A 237 26.58 -13.08 -10.36
C ALA A 237 26.48 -14.56 -10.78
N VAL A 238 25.54 -14.90 -11.68
CA VAL A 238 25.33 -16.24 -12.26
C VAL A 238 25.84 -16.25 -13.68
#